data_AF-A0A838ICH6-F1
#
_entry.id   AF-A0A838ICH6-F1
#
_cell.length_a   1.000
_cell.length_b   1.000
_cell.length_c   1.000
_cell.angle_alpha   90.00
_cell.angle_beta   90.00
_cell.angle_gamma   90.00
#
_symmetry.space_group_name_H-M   'P 1'
#
loop_
_entity.id
_entity.type
_entity.pdbx_description
1 polymer ?
#
loop_
_entity_poly.entity_id
_entity_poly.type
_entity_poly.pdbx_seq_one_letter_code
_entity_poly.pdbx_strand_id
1 'polypeptide(L)'
;MDAVIREEMTLLVQREKKLEQEKQSLENELPTWQQRVRLAEEKGISELADQARERFVQLRARHKEVGFELEVIAMDKSVLRRRSRQPSGQEVERAEALLESFRQSGLVDPDEAALESEFRELQKAEDLSKVDKGGDEG
;
A
#
# COMPACT_ATOMS: atom_id res chain seq x y z
N MET A 1 10.25 -19.87 1.07
CA MET A 1 10.20 -18.45 0.67
C MET A 1 11.27 -18.25 -0.39
N ASP A 2 10.86 -17.79 -1.57
CA ASP A 2 11.73 -17.52 -2.72
C ASP A 2 12.92 -16.62 -2.31
N ALA A 3 14.12 -16.91 -2.81
CA ALA A 3 15.32 -16.13 -2.55
C ALA A 3 15.20 -14.70 -3.06
N VAL A 4 14.56 -14.51 -4.21
CA VAL A 4 14.34 -13.18 -4.81
C VAL A 4 13.44 -12.32 -3.92
N ILE A 5 12.34 -12.89 -3.41
CA ILE A 5 11.41 -12.18 -2.51
C ILE A 5 12.10 -11.76 -1.20
N ARG A 6 13.02 -12.59 -0.68
CA ARG A 6 13.78 -12.24 0.54
C ARG A 6 14.75 -11.08 0.31
N GLU A 7 15.41 -11.05 -0.84
CA GLU A 7 16.31 -9.96 -1.21
C GLU A 7 15.55 -8.64 -1.38
N GLU A 8 14.47 -8.65 -2.16
CA GLU A 8 13.60 -7.49 -2.35
C GLU A 8 13.05 -6.97 -1.02
N MET A 9 12.56 -7.86 -0.14
CA MET A 9 12.09 -7.49 1.20
C MET A 9 13.20 -6.84 2.03
N THR A 10 14.43 -7.35 1.96
CA THR A 10 15.57 -6.82 2.71
C THR A 10 15.91 -5.40 2.25
N LEU A 11 15.91 -5.14 0.94
CA LEU A 11 16.15 -3.81 0.38
C LEU A 11 15.06 -2.81 0.83
N LEU A 12 13.80 -3.23 0.81
CA LEU A 12 12.69 -2.39 1.28
C LEU A 12 12.79 -2.06 2.78
N VAL A 13 13.21 -3.01 3.61
CA VAL A 13 13.45 -2.78 5.06
C VAL A 13 14.60 -1.78 5.27
N GLN A 14 15.70 -1.92 4.54
CA GLN A 14 16.82 -0.97 4.64
C GLN A 14 16.41 0.44 4.19
N ARG A 15 15.63 0.55 3.12
CA ARG A 15 15.14 1.83 2.62
C ARG A 15 14.15 2.48 3.60
N GLU A 16 13.22 1.73 4.14
CA GLU A 16 12.28 2.20 5.18
C GLU A 16 13.05 2.79 6.36
N LYS A 17 14.03 2.07 6.91
CA LYS A 17 14.81 2.54 8.05
C LYS A 17 15.53 3.86 7.78
N LYS A 18 16.08 4.05 6.57
CA LYS A 18 16.72 5.31 6.17
C LYS A 18 15.71 6.46 6.09
N LEU A 19 14.54 6.21 5.50
CA LEU A 19 13.48 7.20 5.37
C LEU A 19 12.85 7.55 6.72
N GLU A 20 12.70 6.59 7.64
CA GLU A 20 12.26 6.85 9.02
C GLU A 20 13.24 7.76 9.76
N GLN A 21 14.55 7.52 9.61
CA GLN A 21 15.58 8.37 10.18
C GLN A 21 15.55 9.78 9.58
N GLU A 22 15.39 9.89 8.26
CA GLU A 22 15.24 11.18 7.58
C GLU A 22 14.00 11.93 8.08
N LYS A 23 12.85 11.25 8.15
CA LYS A 23 11.60 11.80 8.65
C LYS A 23 11.76 12.34 10.08
N GLN A 24 12.39 11.58 10.95
CA GLN A 24 12.65 11.99 12.33
C GLN A 24 13.56 13.23 12.39
N SER A 25 14.60 13.30 11.54
CA SER A 25 15.45 14.49 11.43
C SER A 25 14.64 15.71 11.01
N LEU A 26 13.80 15.56 9.99
CA LEU A 26 12.93 16.64 9.50
C LEU A 26 11.92 17.10 10.56
N GLU A 27 11.33 16.17 11.33
CA GLU A 27 10.43 16.49 12.44
C GLU A 27 11.11 17.31 13.54
N ASN A 28 12.39 17.08 13.78
CA ASN A 28 13.19 17.84 14.74
C ASN A 28 13.62 19.21 14.17
N GLU A 29 13.91 19.30 12.88
CA GLU A 29 14.37 20.53 12.22
C GLU A 29 13.24 21.54 11.95
N LEU A 30 12.04 21.05 11.62
CA LEU A 30 10.89 21.90 11.26
C LEU A 30 10.54 22.95 12.33
N PRO A 31 10.42 22.60 13.64
CA PRO A 31 10.18 23.57 14.69
C PRO A 31 11.28 24.64 14.79
N THR A 32 12.53 24.26 14.54
CA THR A 32 13.67 25.19 14.60
C THR A 32 13.58 26.22 13.49
N TRP A 33 13.26 25.80 12.26
CA TRP A 33 13.06 26.73 11.15
C TRP A 33 11.80 27.58 11.30
N GLN A 34 10.73 27.04 11.86
CA GLN A 34 9.54 27.81 12.21
C GLN A 34 9.87 28.93 13.21
N GLN A 35 10.68 28.64 14.23
CA GLN A 35 11.11 29.64 15.21
C GLN A 35 12.04 30.69 14.58
N ARG A 36 12.91 30.29 13.65
CA ARG A 36 13.78 31.23 12.91
C ARG A 36 12.97 32.23 12.09
N VAL A 37 11.90 31.78 11.42
CA VAL A 37 10.98 32.66 10.69
C VAL A 37 10.38 33.69 11.66
N ARG A 38 9.79 33.23 12.77
CA ARG A 38 9.18 34.12 13.77
C ARG A 38 10.17 35.15 14.31
N LEU A 39 11.36 34.72 14.68
CA LEU A 39 12.41 35.62 15.22
C LEU A 39 12.88 36.64 14.18
N ALA A 40 12.95 36.29 12.90
CA ALA A 40 13.33 37.22 11.85
C ALA A 40 12.21 38.25 11.60
N GLU A 41 10.95 37.83 11.63
CA GLU A 41 9.77 38.70 11.52
C GLU A 41 9.68 39.67 12.70
N GLU A 42 9.82 39.18 13.94
CA GLU A 42 9.82 40.01 15.16
C GLU A 42 10.93 41.07 15.15
N LYS A 43 12.08 40.77 14.53
CA LYS A 43 13.20 41.70 14.39
C LYS A 43 13.09 42.61 13.17
N GLY A 44 12.06 42.46 12.34
CA GLY A 44 11.86 43.25 11.13
C GLY A 44 12.91 43.00 10.03
N ILE A 45 13.57 41.84 10.03
CA ILE A 45 14.60 41.48 9.04
C ILE A 45 13.94 40.67 7.94
N SER A 46 13.32 41.35 6.96
CA SER A 46 12.47 40.71 5.93
C SER A 46 13.22 39.67 5.10
N GLU A 47 14.43 39.99 4.62
CA GLU A 47 15.21 39.06 3.78
C GLU A 47 15.52 37.74 4.51
N LEU A 48 15.84 37.82 5.80
CA LEU A 48 16.12 36.64 6.61
C LEU A 48 14.83 35.84 6.89
N ALA A 49 13.70 36.52 7.08
CA ALA A 49 12.41 35.87 7.24
C ALA A 49 12.01 35.11 5.97
N ASP A 50 12.23 35.70 4.80
CA ASP A 50 11.93 35.09 3.50
C ASP A 50 12.80 33.86 3.26
N GLN A 51 14.12 33.95 3.49
CA GLN A 51 15.04 32.81 3.38
C GLN A 51 14.67 31.68 4.35
N ALA A 52 14.36 32.01 5.60
CA ALA A 52 13.95 31.02 6.59
C ALA A 52 12.62 30.35 6.23
N ARG A 53 11.69 31.12 5.64
CA ARG A 53 10.37 30.64 5.20
C ARG A 53 10.51 29.70 4.00
N GLU A 54 11.33 30.07 3.02
CA GLU A 54 11.63 29.20 1.87
C GLU A 54 12.20 27.87 2.37
N ARG A 55 13.19 27.91 3.27
CA ARG A 55 13.78 26.69 3.82
C ARG A 55 12.78 25.85 4.61
N PHE A 56 11.93 26.48 5.42
CA PHE A 56 10.84 25.79 6.13
C PHE A 56 9.87 25.10 5.17
N VAL A 57 9.48 25.77 4.07
CA VAL A 57 8.60 25.18 3.05
C VAL A 57 9.25 23.98 2.37
N GLN A 58 10.54 24.08 2.01
CA GLN A 58 11.30 22.96 1.42
C GLN A 58 11.35 21.75 2.37
N LEU A 59 11.69 21.97 3.65
CA LEU A 59 11.75 20.89 4.64
C LEU A 59 10.37 20.26 4.88
N ARG A 60 9.31 21.07 4.88
CA ARG A 60 7.93 20.59 5.04
C ARG A 60 7.47 19.77 3.83
N ALA A 61 7.85 20.20 2.63
CA ALA A 61 7.58 19.43 1.41
C ALA A 61 8.30 18.08 1.47
N ARG A 62 9.61 18.08 1.80
CA ARG A 62 10.38 16.84 1.94
C ARG A 62 9.82 15.91 3.02
N HIS A 63 9.36 16.44 4.16
CA HIS A 63 8.74 15.64 5.22
C HIS A 63 7.49 14.90 4.72
N LYS A 64 6.66 15.58 3.91
CA LYS A 64 5.49 14.95 3.28
C LYS A 64 5.88 13.90 2.24
N GLU A 65 6.86 14.20 1.39
CA GLU A 65 7.37 13.26 0.39
C GLU A 65 7.91 11.97 1.04
N VAL A 66 8.73 12.10 2.08
CA VAL A 66 9.24 10.96 2.85
C VAL A 66 8.09 10.17 3.47
N GLY A 67 7.04 10.85 3.97
CA GLY A 67 5.81 10.20 4.43
C GLY A 67 5.16 9.33 3.36
N PHE A 68 5.01 9.86 2.14
CA PHE A 68 4.46 9.11 1.01
C PHE A 68 5.37 7.96 0.57
N GLU A 69 6.70 8.16 0.53
CA GLU A 69 7.65 7.09 0.20
C GLU A 69 7.54 5.90 1.19
N LEU A 70 7.34 6.19 2.49
CA LEU A 70 7.13 5.15 3.50
C LEU A 70 5.82 4.37 3.28
N GLU A 71 4.74 5.06 2.89
CA GLU A 71 3.46 4.40 2.56
C GLU A 71 3.60 3.46 1.35
N VAL A 72 4.31 3.91 0.31
CA VAL A 72 4.61 3.08 -0.86
C VAL A 72 5.41 1.83 -0.46
N ILE A 73 6.44 1.98 0.37
CA ILE A 73 7.22 0.83 0.87
C ILE A 73 6.34 -0.13 1.67
N ALA A 74 5.44 0.37 2.52
CA ALA A 74 4.52 -0.47 3.28
C ALA A 74 3.60 -1.27 2.35
N MET A 75 3.10 -0.64 1.28
CA MET A 75 2.32 -1.29 0.24
C MET A 75 3.13 -2.37 -0.50
N ASP A 76 4.35 -2.07 -0.92
CA ASP A 76 5.22 -3.01 -1.63
C ASP A 76 5.53 -4.24 -0.78
N LYS A 77 5.86 -4.04 0.50
CA LYS A 77 6.05 -5.15 1.45
C LYS A 77 4.78 -5.99 1.61
N SER A 78 3.60 -5.39 1.59
CA SER A 78 2.32 -6.11 1.61
C SER A 78 2.14 -6.98 0.37
N VAL A 79 2.46 -6.45 -0.81
CA VAL A 79 2.45 -7.20 -2.08
C VAL A 79 3.43 -8.37 -2.03
N LEU A 80 4.66 -8.16 -1.57
CA LEU A 80 5.66 -9.24 -1.43
C LEU A 80 5.22 -10.32 -0.44
N ARG A 81 4.60 -9.94 0.69
CA ARG A 81 4.02 -10.91 1.62
C ARG A 81 2.92 -11.74 0.97
N ARG A 82 2.03 -11.13 0.18
CA ARG A 82 1.00 -11.85 -0.57
C ARG A 82 1.60 -12.80 -1.60
N ARG A 83 2.56 -12.34 -2.40
CA ARG A 83 3.30 -13.18 -3.38
C ARG A 83 4.01 -14.35 -2.70
N SER A 84 4.64 -14.12 -1.54
CA SER A 84 5.33 -15.18 -0.81
C SER A 84 4.40 -16.28 -0.27
N ARG A 85 3.11 -15.99 -0.13
CA ARG A 85 2.07 -16.90 0.34
C ARG A 85 1.25 -17.50 -0.80
N GLN A 86 1.45 -17.07 -2.04
CA GLN A 86 0.80 -17.71 -3.17
C GLN A 86 1.39 -19.12 -3.34
N PRO A 87 0.54 -20.16 -3.44
CA PRO A 87 1.00 -21.48 -3.83
C PRO A 87 1.65 -21.37 -5.21
N SER A 88 2.80 -22.01 -5.39
CA SER A 88 3.55 -21.97 -6.65
C SER A 88 4.08 -23.35 -7.01
N GLY A 89 4.18 -23.61 -8.32
CA GLY A 89 4.72 -24.87 -8.86
C GLY A 89 3.86 -26.10 -8.52
N GLN A 90 4.52 -27.16 -8.06
CA GLN A 90 3.94 -28.50 -7.87
C GLN A 90 2.75 -28.57 -6.89
N GLU A 91 2.55 -27.59 -6.00
CA GLU A 91 1.36 -27.56 -5.13
C GLU A 91 0.11 -27.14 -5.91
N VAL A 92 0.25 -26.16 -6.82
CA VAL A 92 -0.85 -25.75 -7.71
C VAL A 92 -1.16 -26.89 -8.69
N GLU A 93 -0.12 -27.48 -9.30
CA GLU A 93 -0.30 -28.62 -10.21
C GLU A 93 -0.95 -29.83 -9.52
N ARG A 94 -0.60 -30.11 -8.25
CA ARG A 94 -1.25 -31.17 -7.46
C ARG A 94 -2.68 -30.82 -7.10
N ALA A 95 -2.97 -29.57 -6.75
CA ALA A 95 -4.33 -29.13 -6.47
C ALA A 95 -5.21 -29.19 -7.73
N GLU A 96 -4.69 -28.78 -8.88
CA GLU A 96 -5.36 -28.89 -10.18
C GLU A 96 -5.58 -30.34 -10.58
N ALA A 97 -4.57 -31.21 -10.42
CA ALA A 97 -4.70 -32.64 -10.68
C ALA A 97 -5.73 -33.31 -9.76
N LEU A 98 -5.79 -32.91 -8.49
CA LEU A 98 -6.82 -33.37 -7.55
C LEU A 98 -8.21 -32.93 -7.99
N LEU A 99 -8.39 -31.65 -8.32
CA LEU A 99 -9.67 -31.13 -8.83
C LEU A 99 -10.12 -31.85 -10.10
N GLU A 100 -9.20 -32.10 -11.02
CA GLU A 100 -9.47 -32.83 -12.25
C GLU A 100 -9.86 -34.29 -11.96
N SER A 101 -9.20 -34.95 -11.00
CA SER A 101 -9.60 -36.30 -10.57
C SER A 101 -10.98 -36.35 -9.89
N PHE A 102 -11.39 -35.29 -9.17
CA PHE A 102 -12.73 -35.16 -8.60
C PHE A 102 -13.79 -34.95 -9.68
N ARG A 103 -13.50 -34.17 -10.73
CA ARG A 103 -14.38 -34.02 -11.89
C ARG A 103 -14.56 -35.34 -12.64
N GLN A 104 -13.46 -36.05 -12.90
CA GLN A 104 -13.48 -37.31 -13.65
C GLN A 104 -14.14 -38.47 -12.88
N SER A 105 -14.12 -38.44 -11.56
CA SER A 105 -14.78 -39.44 -10.71
C SER A 105 -16.28 -39.20 -10.52
N GLY A 106 -16.84 -38.11 -11.09
CA GLY A 106 -18.26 -37.79 -10.99
C GLY A 106 -18.71 -37.35 -9.59
N LEU A 107 -17.76 -36.98 -8.72
CA LEU A 107 -18.05 -36.43 -7.39
C LEU A 107 -18.47 -34.96 -7.41
N VAL A 108 -18.34 -34.30 -8.56
CA VAL A 108 -18.88 -32.98 -8.83
C VAL A 108 -19.94 -33.15 -9.91
N ASP A 109 -21.21 -32.95 -9.56
CA ASP A 109 -22.29 -32.91 -10.54
C ASP A 109 -22.13 -31.63 -11.39
N PRO A 110 -21.83 -31.73 -12.69
CA PRO A 110 -21.62 -30.57 -13.55
C PRO A 110 -22.85 -29.66 -13.63
N ASP A 111 -24.06 -30.21 -13.44
CA ASP A 111 -25.30 -29.44 -13.46
C ASP A 111 -25.45 -28.64 -12.15
N GLU A 112 -25.07 -29.22 -11.01
CA GLU A 112 -25.04 -28.52 -9.71
C GLU A 112 -23.95 -27.44 -9.69
N ALA A 113 -22.76 -27.72 -10.24
CA ALA A 113 -21.68 -26.74 -10.35
C ALA A 113 -22.03 -25.57 -11.28
N ALA A 114 -22.75 -25.83 -12.37
CA ALA A 114 -23.26 -24.79 -13.28
C ALA A 114 -24.31 -23.92 -12.59
N LEU A 115 -25.28 -24.53 -11.91
CA LEU A 115 -26.29 -23.84 -11.11
C LEU A 115 -25.67 -22.98 -10.00
N GLU A 116 -24.66 -23.48 -9.29
CA GLU A 116 -23.98 -22.74 -8.23
C GLU A 116 -23.18 -21.55 -8.79
N SER A 117 -22.61 -21.69 -9.99
CA SER A 117 -21.94 -20.60 -10.70
C SER A 117 -22.93 -19.52 -11.14
N GLU A 118 -24.05 -19.90 -11.75
CA GLU A 118 -25.12 -18.95 -12.12
C GLU A 118 -25.67 -18.22 -10.89
N PHE A 119 -25.85 -18.93 -9.76
CA PHE A 119 -26.32 -18.33 -8.51
C PHE A 119 -25.32 -17.31 -7.94
N ARG A 120 -24.01 -17.59 -8.01
CA ARG A 120 -22.97 -16.64 -7.60
C ARG A 120 -22.89 -15.43 -8.52
N GLU A 121 -23.08 -15.60 -9.83
CA GLU A 121 -23.12 -14.49 -10.77
C GLU A 121 -24.34 -13.59 -10.54
N LEU A 122 -25.50 -14.18 -10.26
CA LEU A 122 -26.71 -13.45 -9.87
C LEU A 122 -26.54 -12.70 -8.56
N GLN A 123 -25.97 -13.34 -7.53
CA GLN A 123 -25.65 -12.65 -6.25
C GLN A 123 -24.67 -11.50 -6.45
N LYS A 124 -23.63 -11.70 -7.26
CA LYS A 124 -22.65 -10.66 -7.54
C LYS A 124 -23.25 -9.49 -8.32
N ALA A 125 -24.16 -9.76 -9.26
CA ALA A 125 -24.92 -8.73 -9.97
C ALA A 125 -25.88 -7.99 -9.03
N GLU A 126 -26.53 -8.70 -8.10
CA GLU A 126 -27.40 -8.11 -7.09
C GLU A 126 -26.61 -7.22 -6.12
N ASP A 127 -25.45 -7.67 -5.65
CA ASP A 127 -24.57 -6.90 -4.78
C ASP A 127 -24.04 -5.64 -5.48
N LEU A 128 -23.65 -5.74 -6.76
CA LEU A 128 -23.27 -4.58 -7.57
C LEU A 128 -24.44 -3.60 -7.79
N SER A 129 -25.67 -4.12 -7.95
CA SER A 129 -26.87 -3.28 -8.09
C SER A 129 -27.28 -2.56 -6.79
N LYS A 130 -26.93 -3.13 -5.62
CA LYS A 130 -27.14 -2.52 -4.31
C LYS A 130 -26.11 -1.43 -4.01
N VAL A 131 -24.89 -1.55 -4.53
CA VAL A 131 -23.86 -0.50 -4.45
C VAL A 131 -24.25 0.73 -5.28
N ASP A 132 -24.92 0.55 -6.43
CA ASP A 132 -25.34 1.64 -7.32
C ASP A 132 -26.62 2.37 -6.83
N LYS A 133 -27.45 1.72 -6.00
CA LYS A 133 -28.66 2.33 -5.41
C LYS A 133 -28.45 3.01 -4.06
N GLY A 134 -27.24 2.99 -3.52
CA GLY A 134 -26.87 3.71 -2.28
C GLY A 134 -26.25 5.09 -2.51
N GLY A 135 -26.16 5.55 -3.76
CA GLY A 135 -25.48 6.78 -4.16
C GLY A 135 -26.37 7.96 -4.58
N ASP A 136 -27.68 7.89 -4.35
CA ASP A 136 -28.60 9.00 -4.67
C ASP A 136 -29.73 9.13 -3.64
N GLU A 137 -29.36 9.34 -2.37
CA GLU A 137 -30.23 10.03 -1.40
C GLU A 137 -29.35 10.88 -0.46
N GLY A 138 -29.29 12.20 -0.72
CA GLY A 138 -28.99 13.23 0.29
C GLY A 138 -27.64 13.95 0.18
#